data_AF-A0A7K7RKH7-F1
#
_entry.id   AF-A0A7K7RKH7-F1
#
_cell.length_a   1.000
_cell.length_b   1.000
_cell.length_c   1.000
_cell.angle_alpha   90.00
_cell.angle_beta   90.00
_cell.angle_gamma   90.00
#
_symmetry.space_group_name_H-M   'P 1'
#
loop_
_entity.id
_entity.type
_entity.pdbx_description
1 polymer ?
#
loop_
_entity_poly.entity_id
_entity_poly.type
_entity_poly.pdbx_seq_one_letter_code
_entity_poly.pdbx_strand_id
1 'polypeptide(L)'
;VNWSISHKDLEAQISNYAGVRHSSMRYYRADKNVTCRNCHRPGHLSKNCPTPKKVPPCCLCAGRDHLQHSCPARFCLNCCLPGHYFRECLERAYWNKHCNRCDMKGHYADACPEIWRQYHLTTKPGPIQAAGSPSERAVSVYCYNCSRQGHLGYECSEKRMQGNMFPTSPFVYYYDDECDIRRRANRLKRKVADLQEAGLLPEQPETPL
;
A
#
# COMPACT_ATOMS: atom_id res chain seq x y z
N VAL A 1 -19.90 -40.02 -5.37
CA VAL A 1 -21.15 -39.27 -5.08
C VAL A 1 -21.69 -38.78 -6.42
N ASN A 2 -22.72 -39.44 -6.95
CA ASN A 2 -23.34 -39.04 -8.21
C ASN A 2 -24.24 -37.83 -7.95
N TRP A 3 -23.84 -36.67 -8.44
CA TRP A 3 -24.67 -35.47 -8.39
C TRP A 3 -25.66 -35.49 -9.56
N SER A 4 -26.70 -36.30 -9.43
CA SER A 4 -27.83 -36.27 -10.36
C SER A 4 -28.65 -35.00 -10.11
N ILE A 5 -28.88 -34.27 -11.19
CA ILE A 5 -29.68 -33.03 -11.24
C ILE A 5 -31.12 -33.36 -10.80
N SER A 6 -31.66 -32.58 -9.86
CA SER A 6 -33.01 -32.79 -9.33
C SER A 6 -34.08 -32.43 -10.36
N HIS A 7 -35.27 -33.01 -10.27
CA HIS A 7 -36.41 -32.65 -11.10
C HIS A 7 -36.76 -31.15 -11.02
N LYS A 8 -36.52 -30.53 -9.86
CA LYS A 8 -36.66 -29.07 -9.68
C LYS A 8 -35.65 -28.26 -10.48
N ASP A 9 -34.45 -28.78 -10.68
CA ASP A 9 -33.39 -28.13 -11.46
C ASP A 9 -33.68 -28.24 -12.97
N LEU A 10 -34.34 -29.32 -13.40
CA LEU A 10 -34.86 -29.50 -14.76
C LEU A 10 -35.99 -28.51 -15.06
N GLU A 11 -36.95 -28.34 -14.14
CA GLU A 11 -38.02 -27.33 -14.26
C GLU A 11 -37.47 -25.90 -14.32
N ALA A 12 -36.35 -25.63 -13.63
CA ALA A 12 -35.68 -24.33 -13.64
C ALA A 12 -34.86 -24.05 -14.92
N GLN A 13 -34.87 -24.96 -15.90
CA GLN A 13 -34.10 -24.92 -17.14
C GLN A 13 -32.62 -24.59 -16.90
N ILE A 14 -32.02 -25.20 -15.86
CA ILE A 14 -30.58 -25.13 -15.60
C ILE A 14 -29.90 -26.20 -16.47
N SER A 15 -30.09 -26.12 -17.80
CA SER A 15 -29.30 -26.90 -18.75
C SER A 15 -28.18 -26.03 -19.31
N ASN A 16 -26.98 -26.59 -19.36
CA ASN A 16 -25.81 -25.99 -19.98
C ASN A 16 -25.98 -26.00 -21.51
N TYR A 17 -26.83 -25.12 -22.03
CA TYR A 17 -26.78 -24.73 -23.43
C TYR A 17 -26.12 -23.36 -23.54
N ALA A 18 -24.93 -23.36 -24.14
CA ALA A 18 -24.23 -22.18 -24.61
C ALA A 18 -25.04 -21.56 -25.78
N GLY A 19 -26.15 -20.90 -25.45
CA GLY A 19 -26.97 -20.13 -26.37
C GLY A 19 -26.75 -18.64 -26.14
N VAL A 20 -26.64 -17.91 -27.25
CA VAL A 20 -26.67 -16.44 -27.40
C VAL A 20 -27.12 -15.71 -26.13
N ARG A 21 -26.23 -14.90 -25.56
CA ARG A 21 -26.48 -14.09 -24.36
C ARG A 21 -27.52 -13.00 -24.61
N HIS A 22 -28.78 -13.38 -24.81
CA HIS A 22 -29.88 -12.52 -24.42
C HIS A 22 -29.86 -12.45 -22.90
N SER A 23 -29.31 -11.35 -22.40
CA SER A 23 -29.33 -10.94 -21.00
C SER A 23 -30.77 -10.66 -20.54
N SER A 24 -31.65 -11.67 -20.61
CA SER A 24 -32.97 -11.58 -20.01
C SER A 24 -32.78 -11.76 -18.51
N MET A 25 -32.85 -10.61 -17.86
CA MET A 25 -32.46 -10.35 -16.50
C MET A 25 -33.45 -11.04 -15.54
N ARG A 26 -33.17 -12.30 -15.20
CA ARG A 26 -34.03 -13.18 -14.37
C ARG A 26 -34.45 -12.55 -13.02
N TYR A 27 -33.67 -11.59 -12.50
CA TYR A 27 -33.89 -10.96 -11.19
C TYR A 27 -34.25 -9.47 -11.23
N TYR A 28 -34.07 -8.77 -12.36
CA TYR A 28 -34.34 -7.33 -12.48
C TYR A 28 -35.26 -7.11 -13.68
N ARG A 29 -36.56 -7.20 -13.43
CA ARG A 29 -37.61 -6.80 -14.37
C ARG A 29 -37.96 -5.32 -14.14
N ALA A 30 -38.64 -4.72 -15.12
CA ALA A 30 -39.02 -3.30 -15.12
C ALA A 30 -39.95 -2.90 -13.95
N ASP A 31 -40.49 -3.88 -13.25
CA ASP A 31 -41.37 -3.80 -12.07
C ASP A 31 -40.60 -3.64 -10.73
N LYS A 32 -39.26 -3.84 -10.70
CA LYS A 32 -38.46 -3.63 -9.48
C LYS A 32 -37.87 -2.23 -9.49
N ASN A 33 -38.02 -1.52 -8.35
CA ASN A 33 -37.50 -0.16 -8.06
C ASN A 33 -35.96 -0.03 -8.07
N VAL A 34 -35.25 -0.75 -8.95
CA VAL A 34 -33.81 -0.61 -9.11
C VAL A 34 -33.52 0.75 -9.74
N THR A 35 -33.03 1.68 -8.92
CA THR A 35 -32.56 2.98 -9.36
C THR A 35 -31.16 2.85 -9.95
N CYS A 36 -31.00 3.26 -11.20
CA CYS A 36 -29.70 3.29 -11.85
C CYS A 36 -28.75 4.26 -11.14
N ARG A 37 -27.56 3.81 -10.73
CA ARG A 37 -26.56 4.71 -10.10
C ARG A 37 -25.93 5.72 -11.07
N ASN A 38 -26.16 5.57 -12.38
CA ASN A 38 -25.63 6.49 -13.40
C ASN A 38 -26.58 7.69 -13.63
N CYS A 39 -27.85 7.41 -13.97
CA CYS A 39 -28.85 8.42 -14.32
C CYS A 39 -29.93 8.65 -13.26
N HIS A 40 -29.91 7.89 -12.15
CA HIS A 40 -30.88 7.93 -11.06
C HIS A 40 -32.34 7.63 -11.46
N ARG A 41 -32.57 7.11 -12.68
CA ARG A 41 -33.89 6.66 -13.12
C ARG A 41 -34.13 5.19 -12.74
N PRO A 42 -35.36 4.82 -12.35
CA PRO A 42 -35.71 3.43 -12.05
C PRO A 42 -35.79 2.56 -13.32
N GLY A 43 -35.85 1.24 -13.15
CA GLY A 43 -36.14 0.28 -14.21
C GLY A 43 -34.93 -0.32 -14.92
N HIS A 44 -33.70 0.05 -14.54
CA HIS A 44 -32.48 -0.55 -15.11
C HIS A 44 -31.24 -0.43 -14.20
N LEU A 45 -30.26 -1.31 -14.41
CA LEU A 45 -28.95 -1.26 -13.76
C LEU A 45 -28.00 -0.31 -14.50
N SER A 46 -27.01 0.26 -13.80
CA SER A 46 -25.98 1.13 -14.40
C SER A 46 -25.21 0.48 -15.55
N LYS A 47 -25.17 -0.86 -15.62
CA LYS A 47 -24.54 -1.60 -16.72
C LYS A 47 -25.34 -1.50 -18.04
N ASN A 48 -26.66 -1.34 -17.96
CA ASN A 48 -27.59 -1.29 -19.10
C ASN A 48 -28.21 0.11 -19.26
N CYS A 49 -27.52 1.14 -18.77
CA CYS A 49 -28.03 2.50 -18.81
C CYS A 49 -27.89 3.09 -20.23
N PRO A 50 -28.96 3.66 -20.82
CA PRO A 50 -28.90 4.25 -22.15
C PRO A 50 -28.10 5.55 -22.19
N THR A 51 -27.93 6.22 -21.04
CA THR A 51 -27.07 7.41 -20.93
C THR A 51 -25.60 7.00 -20.79
N PRO A 52 -24.65 7.78 -21.34
CA PRO A 52 -23.23 7.49 -21.19
C PRO A 52 -22.85 7.34 -19.71
N LYS A 53 -21.94 6.42 -19.41
CA LYS A 53 -21.45 6.20 -18.05
C LYS A 53 -20.70 7.46 -17.59
N LYS A 54 -21.13 8.03 -16.47
CA LYS A 54 -20.35 9.05 -15.78
C LYS A 54 -19.00 8.44 -15.37
N VAL A 55 -17.91 9.08 -15.76
CA VAL A 55 -16.58 8.72 -15.25
C VAL A 55 -16.58 8.97 -13.74
N PRO A 56 -16.29 7.96 -12.91
CA PRO A 56 -16.23 8.16 -11.47
C PRO A 56 -15.13 9.18 -11.15
N PRO A 57 -15.31 10.01 -10.10
CA PRO A 57 -14.25 10.91 -9.68
C PRO A 57 -13.00 10.09 -9.33
N CYS A 58 -11.86 10.57 -9.79
CA CYS A 58 -10.56 9.98 -9.51
C CYS A 58 -10.34 9.91 -7.99
N CYS A 59 -9.97 8.75 -7.47
CA CYS A 59 -9.72 8.58 -6.04
C CYS A 59 -8.48 9.32 -5.52
N LEU A 60 -7.64 9.86 -6.42
CA LEU A 60 -6.41 10.56 -6.07
C LEU A 60 -6.59 12.09 -6.04
N CYS A 61 -7.31 12.66 -7.00
CA CYS A 61 -7.47 14.12 -7.14
C CYS A 61 -8.92 14.60 -7.26
N ALA A 62 -9.90 13.69 -7.11
CA ALA A 62 -11.34 13.95 -7.27
C ALA A 62 -11.80 14.47 -8.65
N GLY A 63 -10.89 14.64 -9.62
CA GLY A 63 -11.21 15.03 -11.00
C GLY A 63 -12.06 13.99 -11.72
N ARG A 64 -12.96 14.42 -12.61
CA ARG A 64 -13.92 13.54 -13.33
C ARG A 64 -13.53 13.24 -14.78
N ASP A 65 -12.35 13.69 -15.21
CA ASP A 65 -11.90 13.59 -16.60
C ASP A 65 -11.05 12.34 -16.90
N HIS A 66 -10.60 11.64 -15.85
CA HIS A 66 -9.67 10.51 -16.00
C HIS A 66 -9.91 9.40 -14.97
N LEU A 67 -9.38 8.21 -15.29
CA LEU A 67 -9.29 7.09 -14.35
C LEU A 67 -8.02 7.21 -13.48
N GLN A 68 -7.96 6.46 -12.37
CA GLN A 68 -6.81 6.46 -11.45
C GLN A 68 -5.46 6.30 -12.16
N HIS A 69 -5.39 5.43 -13.17
CA HIS A 69 -4.17 5.20 -13.94
C HIS A 69 -3.79 6.37 -14.86
N SER A 70 -4.67 7.31 -15.17
CA SER A 70 -4.34 8.48 -16.00
C SER A 70 -4.31 9.77 -15.18
N CYS A 71 -4.33 9.66 -13.85
CA CYS A 71 -4.29 10.81 -12.97
C CYS A 71 -2.92 11.50 -13.02
N PRO A 72 -2.83 12.81 -13.26
CA PRO A 72 -1.57 13.55 -13.21
C PRO A 72 -0.98 13.59 -11.79
N ALA A 73 -1.85 13.59 -10.76
CA ALA A 73 -1.46 13.54 -9.35
C ALA A 73 -1.14 12.11 -8.85
N ARG A 74 -0.99 11.12 -9.75
CA ARG A 74 -0.53 9.79 -9.34
C ARG A 74 0.93 9.85 -8.91
N PHE A 75 1.26 9.22 -7.78
CA PHE A 75 2.64 9.12 -7.31
C PHE A 75 3.25 7.77 -7.69
N CYS A 76 4.54 7.80 -8.02
CA CYS A 76 5.31 6.60 -8.29
C CYS A 76 5.59 5.85 -6.99
N LEU A 77 5.28 4.56 -6.93
CA LEU A 77 5.60 3.71 -5.77
C LEU A 77 7.09 3.43 -5.59
N ASN A 78 7.91 3.77 -6.59
CA ASN A 78 9.36 3.76 -6.47
C ASN A 78 9.79 5.09 -5.81
N CYS A 79 9.95 6.17 -6.58
CA CYS A 79 10.56 7.43 -6.12
C CYS A 79 9.63 8.39 -5.36
N CYS A 80 8.34 8.06 -5.20
CA CYS A 80 7.31 8.89 -4.58
C CYS A 80 7.04 10.24 -5.28
N LEU A 81 7.57 10.45 -6.50
CA LEU A 81 7.28 11.65 -7.29
C LEU A 81 5.97 11.49 -8.08
N PRO A 82 5.20 12.56 -8.27
CA PRO A 82 3.99 12.53 -9.07
C PRO A 82 4.28 12.38 -10.57
N GLY A 83 3.23 12.11 -11.35
CA GLY A 83 3.25 12.16 -12.81
C GLY A 83 3.59 10.85 -13.54
N HIS A 84 4.05 9.79 -12.86
CA HIS A 84 4.42 8.53 -13.53
C HIS A 84 4.17 7.27 -12.67
N TYR A 85 4.31 6.07 -13.26
CA TYR A 85 4.08 4.77 -12.57
C TYR A 85 5.40 4.22 -12.12
N PHE A 86 5.34 3.23 -11.24
CA PHE A 86 6.45 2.33 -10.98
C PHE A 86 7.16 1.84 -12.26
N ARG A 87 6.42 1.43 -13.30
CA ARG A 87 6.99 0.90 -14.56
C ARG A 87 7.64 1.95 -15.46
N GLU A 88 7.26 3.21 -15.30
CA GLU A 88 7.78 4.35 -16.08
C GLU A 88 8.91 5.07 -15.34
N CYS A 89 9.24 4.61 -14.13
CA CYS A 89 10.24 5.22 -13.29
C CYS A 89 11.64 4.94 -13.84
N LEU A 90 12.38 5.99 -14.15
CA LEU A 90 13.79 5.89 -14.57
C LEU A 90 14.72 5.52 -13.41
N GLU A 91 14.28 5.73 -12.17
CA GLU A 91 15.04 5.32 -11.01
C GLU A 91 15.05 3.79 -10.86
N ARG A 92 16.22 3.23 -10.55
CA ARG A 92 16.37 1.81 -10.25
C ARG A 92 15.52 1.43 -9.04
N ALA A 93 14.80 0.31 -9.14
CA ALA A 93 13.90 -0.17 -8.09
C ALA A 93 14.58 -0.21 -6.71
N TYR A 94 14.05 0.56 -5.76
CA TYR A 94 14.72 0.78 -4.47
C TYR A 94 14.70 -0.46 -3.56
N TRP A 95 13.74 -1.37 -3.73
CA TRP A 95 13.52 -2.49 -2.82
C TRP A 95 14.68 -3.49 -2.75
N ASN A 96 15.55 -3.53 -3.77
CA ASN A 96 16.75 -4.37 -3.78
C ASN A 96 17.98 -3.67 -3.19
N LYS A 97 17.91 -2.37 -2.91
CA LYS A 97 19.02 -1.62 -2.31
C LYS A 97 19.13 -1.96 -0.83
N HIS A 98 20.34 -2.20 -0.35
CA HIS A 98 20.62 -2.34 1.07
C HIS A 98 20.68 -0.95 1.70
N CYS A 99 20.15 -0.83 2.91
CA CYS A 99 20.18 0.42 3.66
C CYS A 99 21.57 0.64 4.28
N ASN A 100 22.17 1.80 4.08
CA ASN A 100 23.49 2.11 4.64
C ASN A 100 23.53 2.17 6.19
N ARG A 101 22.37 2.14 6.88
CA ARG A 101 22.29 2.17 8.35
C ARG A 101 22.16 0.78 8.96
N CYS A 102 21.19 0.00 8.47
CA CYS A 102 20.83 -1.31 9.04
C CYS A 102 21.16 -2.50 8.13
N ASP A 103 21.74 -2.24 6.96
CA ASP A 103 22.03 -3.19 5.87
C ASP A 103 20.80 -3.94 5.31
N MET A 104 19.60 -3.72 5.86
CA MET A 104 18.40 -4.40 5.39
C MET A 104 17.87 -3.80 4.09
N LYS A 105 17.27 -4.66 3.26
CA LYS A 105 16.63 -4.28 1.99
C LYS A 105 15.21 -3.74 2.19
N GLY A 106 14.66 -3.15 1.14
CA GLY A 106 13.22 -2.84 1.09
C GLY A 106 12.79 -1.47 1.62
N HIS A 107 13.72 -0.57 1.97
CA HIS A 107 13.37 0.76 2.47
C HIS A 107 14.43 1.82 2.10
N TYR A 108 14.02 3.09 2.18
CA TYR A 108 14.90 4.24 2.01
C TYR A 108 15.73 4.50 3.26
N ALA A 109 16.97 4.97 3.11
CA ALA A 109 17.83 5.32 4.25
C ALA A 109 17.16 6.35 5.20
N ASP A 110 16.39 7.29 4.66
CA ASP A 110 15.65 8.28 5.43
C ASP A 110 14.34 7.73 6.06
N ALA A 111 13.88 6.57 5.62
CA ALA A 111 12.73 5.85 6.17
C ALA A 111 13.16 4.56 6.88
N CYS A 112 14.41 4.48 7.34
CA CYS A 112 14.93 3.32 8.04
C CYS A 112 14.19 3.11 9.37
N PRO A 113 13.64 1.91 9.63
CA PRO A 113 12.91 1.63 10.88
C PRO A 113 13.73 1.92 12.14
N GLU A 114 15.06 1.75 12.07
CA GLU A 114 15.96 2.07 13.19
C GLU A 114 15.92 3.54 13.62
N ILE A 115 15.60 4.46 12.72
CA ILE A 115 15.43 5.90 13.04
C ILE A 115 14.41 6.07 14.17
N TRP A 116 13.35 5.26 14.17
CA TRP A 116 12.31 5.33 15.18
C TRP A 116 12.58 4.39 16.37
N ARG A 117 13.14 3.21 16.11
CA ARG A 117 13.47 2.24 17.19
C ARG A 117 14.48 2.78 18.19
N GLN A 118 15.39 3.67 17.79
CA GLN A 118 16.36 4.25 18.72
C GLN A 118 15.70 5.04 19.88
N TYR A 119 14.47 5.52 19.71
CA TYR A 119 13.72 6.26 20.73
C TYR A 119 12.92 5.38 21.71
N HIS A 120 13.16 4.07 21.73
CA HIS A 120 12.42 3.11 22.57
C HIS A 120 12.49 3.36 24.08
N LEU A 121 13.49 4.10 24.59
CA LEU A 121 13.63 4.46 26.02
C LEU A 121 13.42 5.95 26.30
N THR A 122 13.31 6.79 25.27
CA THR A 122 13.22 8.25 25.44
C THR A 122 11.76 8.69 25.45
N THR A 123 11.25 9.08 26.62
CA THR A 123 9.90 9.66 26.78
C THR A 123 9.91 11.18 26.87
N LYS A 124 11.09 11.79 27.10
CA LYS A 124 11.29 13.23 27.19
C LYS A 124 12.27 13.70 26.10
N PRO A 125 12.16 14.94 25.61
CA PRO A 125 13.15 15.53 24.72
C PRO A 125 14.54 15.48 25.39
N GLY A 126 15.52 14.91 24.70
CA GLY A 126 16.86 14.70 25.25
C GLY A 126 17.73 13.82 24.35
N PRO A 127 18.99 13.55 24.76
CA PRO A 127 19.88 12.66 24.02
C PRO A 127 19.31 11.24 23.97
N ILE A 128 19.62 10.53 22.88
CA ILE A 128 19.17 9.16 22.67
C ILE A 128 19.80 8.27 23.74
N GLN A 129 18.96 7.50 24.43
CA GLN A 129 19.40 6.53 25.42
C GLN A 129 19.52 5.16 24.79
N ALA A 130 20.74 4.62 24.74
CA ALA A 130 20.95 3.24 24.37
C ALA A 130 20.51 2.32 25.52
N ALA A 131 19.76 1.26 25.20
CA ALA A 131 19.51 0.20 26.18
C ALA A 131 20.85 -0.41 26.60
N GLY A 132 20.96 -0.75 27.90
CA GLY A 132 22.01 -1.66 28.36
C GLY A 132 21.92 -3.00 27.62
N SER A 133 22.99 -3.81 27.72
CA SER A 133 23.00 -5.15 27.14
C SER A 133 21.71 -5.92 27.49
N PRO A 134 21.05 -6.56 26.51
CA PRO A 134 19.86 -7.34 26.78
C PRO A 134 20.13 -8.34 27.90
N SER A 135 19.30 -8.35 28.93
CA SER A 135 19.31 -9.44 29.91
C SER A 135 19.03 -10.74 29.16
N GLU A 136 20.01 -11.64 29.13
CA GLU A 136 19.96 -12.95 28.48
C GLU A 136 18.97 -13.90 29.17
N ARG A 137 17.70 -13.53 29.26
CA ARG A 137 16.66 -14.50 29.57
C ARG A 137 16.44 -15.31 28.30
N ALA A 138 16.87 -16.56 28.33
CA ALA A 138 16.61 -17.55 27.29
C ALA A 138 15.10 -17.84 27.22
N VAL A 139 14.34 -16.95 26.57
CA VAL A 139 12.95 -17.18 26.25
C VAL A 139 12.91 -18.10 25.03
N SER A 140 12.04 -19.11 25.05
CA SER A 140 11.81 -19.93 23.87
C SER A 140 11.25 -19.06 22.74
N VAL A 141 12.03 -18.91 21.67
CA VAL A 141 11.64 -18.13 20.50
C VAL A 141 11.08 -19.05 19.42
N TYR A 142 9.92 -18.67 18.89
CA TYR A 142 9.30 -19.31 17.73
C TYR A 142 9.19 -18.30 16.57
N CYS A 143 9.51 -18.77 15.37
CA CYS A 143 9.43 -17.95 14.18
C CYS A 143 7.98 -17.73 13.73
N TYR A 144 7.56 -16.48 13.55
CA TYR A 144 6.21 -16.15 13.06
C TYR A 144 5.96 -16.54 11.60
N ASN A 145 7.00 -16.86 10.81
CA ASN A 145 6.88 -17.20 9.39
C ASN A 145 6.74 -18.71 9.16
N CYS A 146 7.58 -19.52 9.81
CA CYS A 146 7.61 -20.98 9.61
C CYS A 146 7.23 -21.81 10.85
N SER A 147 6.93 -21.14 11.97
CA SER A 147 6.55 -21.77 13.25
C SER A 147 7.61 -22.69 13.87
N ARG A 148 8.83 -22.74 13.31
CA ARG A 148 9.95 -23.50 13.90
C ARG A 148 10.54 -22.74 15.11
N GLN A 149 11.00 -23.50 16.10
CA GLN A 149 11.70 -22.98 17.28
C GLN A 149 13.14 -22.59 16.94
N GLY A 150 13.70 -21.63 17.69
CA GLY A 150 15.14 -21.36 17.75
C GLY A 150 15.63 -20.19 16.90
N HIS A 151 14.75 -19.47 16.19
CA HIS A 151 15.13 -18.26 15.46
C HIS A 151 13.99 -17.23 15.45
N LEU A 152 14.36 -15.96 15.37
CA LEU A 152 13.40 -14.87 15.19
C LEU A 152 12.99 -14.79 13.73
N GLY A 153 11.79 -14.28 13.47
CA GLY A 153 11.27 -14.30 12.10
C GLY A 153 12.07 -13.48 11.10
N TYR A 154 12.97 -12.56 11.51
CA TYR A 154 13.87 -11.87 10.58
C TYR A 154 15.04 -12.75 10.09
N GLU A 155 15.40 -13.80 10.83
CA GLU A 155 16.46 -14.77 10.50
C GLU A 155 15.93 -15.93 9.65
N CYS A 156 14.61 -15.99 9.47
CA CYS A 156 13.95 -17.06 8.75
C CYS A 156 14.36 -17.07 7.27
N SER A 157 14.94 -18.18 6.82
CA SER A 157 15.31 -18.44 5.43
C SER A 157 14.15 -18.95 4.58
N GLU A 158 13.03 -19.33 5.20
CA GLU A 158 11.85 -19.84 4.50
C GLU A 158 11.16 -18.72 3.71
N LYS A 159 10.61 -19.08 2.56
CA LYS A 159 9.88 -18.14 1.69
C LYS A 159 8.70 -17.52 2.46
N ARG A 160 8.64 -16.19 2.49
CA ARG A 160 7.53 -15.46 3.12
C ARG A 160 6.27 -15.53 2.27
N MET A 161 5.11 -15.42 2.93
CA MET A 161 3.79 -15.44 2.27
C MET A 161 3.66 -14.37 1.17
N GLN A 162 4.24 -13.18 1.39
CA GLN A 162 4.37 -12.13 0.38
C GLN A 162 5.83 -11.94 0.01
N GLY A 163 6.18 -12.20 -1.25
CA GLY A 163 7.56 -12.11 -1.75
C GLY A 163 8.17 -10.70 -1.67
N ASN A 164 7.34 -9.67 -1.54
CA ASN A 164 7.78 -8.27 -1.43
C ASN A 164 8.02 -7.83 0.02
N MET A 165 7.77 -8.69 1.01
CA MET A 165 7.99 -8.40 2.42
C MET A 165 9.42 -8.78 2.80
N PHE A 166 10.30 -7.81 3.00
CA PHE A 166 11.66 -8.08 3.46
C PHE A 166 11.68 -8.35 4.97
N PRO A 167 12.56 -9.24 5.46
CA PRO A 167 12.81 -9.39 6.88
C PRO A 167 13.09 -8.02 7.51
N THR A 168 12.47 -7.70 8.64
CA THR A 168 12.83 -6.49 9.37
C THR A 168 13.33 -6.89 10.75
N SER A 169 14.58 -6.54 11.06
CA SER A 169 15.16 -6.77 12.38
C SER A 169 14.49 -5.87 13.43
N PRO A 170 14.16 -6.41 14.63
CA PRO A 170 13.65 -5.62 15.74
C PRO A 170 14.75 -4.86 16.48
N PHE A 171 16.01 -5.15 16.20
CA PHE A 171 17.16 -4.58 16.90
C PHE A 171 17.55 -3.21 16.35
N VAL A 172 18.29 -2.45 17.17
CA VAL A 172 18.96 -1.22 16.81
C VAL A 172 20.45 -1.53 16.72
N TYR A 173 21.00 -1.57 15.50
CA TYR A 173 22.42 -1.75 15.23
C TYR A 173 23.20 -0.46 15.50
N TYR A 174 22.59 0.70 15.24
CA TYR A 174 23.24 1.99 15.36
C TYR A 174 22.32 3.06 15.96
N TYR A 175 22.78 3.71 17.03
CA TYR A 175 22.15 4.88 17.63
C TYR A 175 22.75 6.14 17.00
N ASP A 176 21.89 7.04 16.50
CA ASP A 176 22.36 8.31 15.94
C ASP A 176 23.05 9.17 17.00
N ASP A 177 24.14 9.82 16.61
CA ASP A 177 24.70 10.94 17.36
C ASP A 177 24.04 12.28 16.94
N GLU A 178 24.43 13.36 17.61
CA GLU A 178 23.90 14.69 17.29
C GLU A 178 24.23 15.14 15.85
N CYS A 179 25.40 14.75 15.33
CA CYS A 179 25.83 15.06 13.98
C CYS A 179 24.95 14.33 12.94
N ASP A 180 24.62 13.07 13.17
CA ASP A 180 23.73 12.27 12.33
C ASP A 180 22.33 12.87 12.26
N ILE A 181 21.77 13.25 13.41
CA ILE A 181 20.46 13.88 13.51
C ILE A 181 20.46 15.18 12.72
N ARG A 182 21.46 16.04 12.93
CA ARG A 182 21.62 17.30 12.19
C ARG A 182 21.76 17.08 10.69
N ARG A 183 22.59 16.12 10.29
CA ARG A 183 22.83 15.78 8.88
C ARG A 183 21.57 15.26 8.20
N ARG A 184 20.76 14.43 8.88
CA ARG A 184 19.45 13.99 8.39
C ARG A 184 18.48 15.16 8.26
N ALA A 185 18.39 16.02 9.27
CA ALA A 185 17.54 17.20 9.22
C ALA A 185 17.90 18.12 8.04
N ASN A 186 19.19 18.32 7.78
CA ASN A 186 19.66 19.10 6.64
C ASN A 186 19.31 18.46 5.29
N ARG A 187 19.41 17.12 5.15
CA ARG A 187 18.95 16.42 3.94
C ARG A 187 17.46 16.60 3.71
N LEU A 188 16.65 16.50 4.77
CA LEU A 188 15.21 16.69 4.69
C LEU A 188 14.86 18.13 4.25
N LYS A 189 15.52 19.14 4.84
CA LYS A 189 15.36 20.55 4.46
C LYS A 189 15.66 20.79 2.98
N ARG A 190 16.78 20.26 2.48
CA ARG A 190 17.14 20.34 1.06
C ARG A 190 16.10 19.68 0.17
N LYS A 191 15.65 18.47 0.52
CA LYS A 191 14.63 17.76 -0.24
C LYS A 191 13.29 18.52 -0.28
N VAL A 192 12.91 19.18 0.82
CA VAL A 192 11.73 20.05 0.84
C VAL A 192 11.90 21.23 -0.10
N ALA A 193 13.07 21.89 -0.08
CA ALA A 193 13.38 23.00 -0.99
C ALA A 193 13.34 22.55 -2.46
N ASP A 194 13.97 21.42 -2.79
CA ASP A 194 13.95 20.86 -4.15
C ASP A 194 12.51 20.57 -4.64
N LEU A 195 11.64 20.07 -3.74
CA LEU A 195 10.24 19.80 -4.05
C LEU A 195 9.39 21.08 -4.19
N GLN A 196 9.71 22.14 -3.43
CA GLN A 196 9.07 23.45 -3.57
C GLN A 196 9.49 24.13 -4.88
N GLU A 197 10.78 24.10 -5.22
CA GLU A 197 11.31 24.60 -6.50
C GLU A 197 10.68 23.87 -7.69
N ALA A 198 10.46 22.57 -7.58
CA ALA A 198 9.74 21.77 -8.58
C ALA A 198 8.22 22.03 -8.62
N GLY A 199 7.68 22.89 -7.75
CA GLY A 199 6.23 23.16 -7.64
C GLY A 199 5.40 21.98 -7.14
N LEU A 200 6.02 20.98 -6.52
CA LEU A 200 5.38 19.75 -6.04
C LEU A 200 4.89 19.85 -4.59
N LEU A 201 5.40 20.83 -3.83
CA LEU A 201 4.93 21.17 -2.50
C LEU A 201 4.53 22.65 -2.45
N PRO A 202 3.41 23.00 -1.78
CA PRO A 202 3.09 24.40 -1.54
C PRO A 202 4.15 25.03 -0.64
N GLU A 203 4.48 26.30 -0.90
CA GLU A 203 5.30 27.09 0.02
C GLU A 203 4.60 27.15 1.38
N GLN A 204 5.31 26.77 2.45
CA GLN A 204 4.77 26.90 3.80
C GLN A 204 4.73 28.40 4.12
N PRO A 205 3.59 28.98 4.51
CA PRO A 205 3.60 30.32 5.09
C PRO A 205 4.45 30.26 6.36
N GLU A 206 5.40 31.20 6.50
CA GLU A 206 6.21 31.29 7.72
C GLU A 206 5.27 31.39 8.92
N THR A 207 5.19 30.35 9.75
CA THR A 207 4.48 30.42 11.03
C THR A 207 5.24 31.41 11.90
N PRO A 208 4.62 32.55 12.30
CA PRO A 208 5.25 33.45 13.26
C PRO A 208 5.32 32.74 14.61
N LEU A 209 6.51 32.76 15.22
CA LEU A 209 6.75 32.39 16.62
C LEU A 209 6.05 33.37 17.57
#